data_AF-A0A7C7ZNU4-F1
#
_entry.id   AF-A0A7C7ZNU4-F1
#
_cell.length_a   1.000
_cell.length_b   1.000
_cell.length_c   1.000
_cell.angle_alpha   90.00
_cell.angle_beta   90.00
_cell.angle_gamma   90.00
#
_symmetry.space_group_name_H-M   'P 1'
#
loop_
_entity.id
_entity.type
_entity.pdbx_description
1 polymer ?
#
loop_
_entity_poly.entity_id
_entity_poly.type
_entity_poly.pdbx_seq_one_letter_code
_entity_poly.pdbx_strand_id
1 'polypeptide(L)' 'LQLFATPIKEPSLSRDDIAHIQTTLNQLGFDTGEPDGISGPKTRNATRDYQRANNLPIDGYVGYQLLQQLQ' A
#
# COMPACT_ATOMS: atom_id res chain seq x y z
N LEU A 1 -0.40 -8.41 28.75
CA LEU A 1 -0.80 -8.52 27.33
C LEU A 1 0.46 -8.31 26.49
N GLN A 2 1.14 -9.38 26.07
CA GLN A 2 2.27 -9.29 25.16
C GLN A 2 1.71 -9.17 23.74
N LEU A 3 1.96 -8.03 23.09
CA LEU A 3 1.74 -7.85 21.66
C LEU A 3 2.79 -8.71 20.94
N PHE A 4 2.44 -9.95 20.62
CA PHE A 4 3.20 -10.73 19.65
C PHE A 4 2.89 -10.13 18.27
N ALA A 5 3.66 -9.13 17.85
CA ALA A 5 3.77 -8.85 16.43
C ALA A 5 4.48 -10.06 15.81
N THR A 6 3.73 -11.06 15.35
CA THR A 6 4.30 -12.07 14.45
C THR A 6 4.98 -11.30 13.32
N PRO A 7 6.29 -11.49 13.07
CA PRO A 7 6.93 -10.85 11.94
C PRO A 7 6.17 -11.32 10.71
N ILE A 8 5.47 -10.39 10.05
CA ILE A 8 4.78 -10.72 8.83
C ILE A 8 5.88 -11.14 7.87
N LYS A 9 5.93 -12.44 7.53
CA LYS A 9 6.90 -13.00 6.60
C LYS A 9 6.46 -12.66 5.17
N GLU A 10 6.18 -11.38 4.95
CA GLU A 10 5.79 -10.85 3.66
C GLU A 10 7.04 -10.70 2.78
N PRO A 11 6.95 -11.04 1.49
CA PRO A 11 7.98 -10.66 0.53
C PRO A 11 8.20 -9.15 0.57
N SER A 12 9.47 -8.73 0.56
CA SER A 12 9.81 -7.32 0.35
C SER A 12 9.38 -6.89 -1.05
N LEU A 13 8.72 -5.74 -1.17
CA LEU A 13 8.38 -5.16 -2.46
C LEU A 13 9.61 -4.59 -3.16
N SER A 14 9.71 -4.82 -4.47
CA SER A 14 10.63 -4.10 -5.35
C SER A 14 10.13 -2.67 -5.62
N ARG A 15 10.99 -1.83 -6.22
CA ARG A 15 10.58 -0.51 -6.71
C ARG A 15 9.48 -0.60 -7.76
N ASP A 16 9.53 -1.62 -8.62
CA ASP A 16 8.55 -1.84 -9.67
C ASP A 16 7.20 -2.25 -9.08
N ASP A 17 7.19 -3.06 -8.01
CA ASP A 17 5.96 -3.38 -7.28
C ASP A 17 5.33 -2.13 -6.66
N ILE A 18 6.14 -1.25 -6.08
CA ILE A 18 5.64 0.02 -5.51
C ILE A 18 5.12 0.94 -6.61
N ALA A 19 5.81 1.04 -7.75
CA ALA A 19 5.37 1.84 -8.89
C ALA A 19 4.06 1.29 -9.48
N HIS A 20 3.89 -0.03 -9.48
CA HIS A 20 2.63 -0.66 -9.86
C HIS A 20 1.50 -0.28 -8.89
N ILE A 21 1.71 -0.41 -7.58
CA ILE A 21 0.75 0.03 -6.55
C ILE A 21 0.36 1.50 -6.76
N GLN A 22 1.34 2.38 -6.94
CA GLN A 22 1.11 3.81 -7.16
C GLN A 22 0.25 4.05 -8.41
N THR A 23 0.58 3.37 -9.51
CA THR A 23 -0.17 3.45 -10.77
C THR A 23 -1.62 3.00 -10.59
N THR A 24 -1.83 1.83 -9.97
CA THR A 24 -3.18 1.29 -9.77
C THR A 24 -4.01 2.15 -8.82
N LEU A 25 -3.42 2.64 -7.72
CA LEU A 25 -4.12 3.56 -6.81
C LEU A 25 -4.55 4.85 -7.51
N ASN A 26 -3.67 5.43 -8.34
CA ASN A 26 -4.01 6.60 -9.15
C ASN A 26 -5.16 6.31 -10.12
N GLN A 27 -5.16 5.15 -10.79
CA GLN A 27 -6.25 4.73 -11.69
C GLN A 27 -7.59 4.57 -10.97
N LEU A 28 -7.55 4.14 -9.71
CA LEU A 28 -8.73 4.02 -8.84
C LEU A 28 -9.17 5.35 -8.21
N GLY A 29 -8.44 6.44 -8.45
CA GLY A 29 -8.76 7.77 -7.93
C GLY A 29 -8.12 8.12 -6.57
N PHE A 30 -7.18 7.31 -6.08
CA PHE A 30 -6.42 7.58 -4.86
C PHE A 30 -5.04 8.18 -5.22
N ASP A 31 -4.88 9.50 -5.06
CA ASP A 31 -3.68 10.22 -5.51
C ASP A 31 -2.40 9.86 -4.73
N THR A 32 -1.50 9.15 -5.41
CA THR A 32 -0.16 8.81 -4.93
C THR A 32 0.93 9.76 -5.44
N GLY A 33 0.62 10.66 -6.39
CA GLY A 33 1.59 11.42 -7.16
C GLY A 33 2.14 10.64 -8.36
N GLU A 34 3.35 11.00 -8.80
CA GLU A 34 4.06 10.28 -9.86
C GLU A 34 4.48 8.89 -9.38
N PRO A 35 4.22 7.81 -10.15
CA PRO A 35 4.68 6.47 -9.80
C PRO A 35 6.22 6.34 -9.90
N ASP A 36 6.92 6.64 -8.81
CA ASP A 36 8.38 6.67 -8.70
C ASP A 36 8.99 5.45 -7.99
N GLY A 37 8.15 4.52 -7.53
CA GLY A 37 8.56 3.34 -6.77
C GLY A 37 9.00 3.63 -5.33
N ILE A 38 8.70 4.82 -4.80
CA ILE A 38 9.01 5.24 -3.42
C ILE A 38 7.70 5.37 -2.62
N SER A 39 7.56 4.56 -1.58
CA SER A 39 6.43 4.64 -0.66
C SER A 39 6.55 5.86 0.27
N GLY A 40 6.30 7.05 -0.27
CA GLY A 40 6.32 8.33 0.43
C GLY A 40 5.01 8.66 1.17
N PRO A 41 4.91 9.85 1.78
CA PRO A 41 3.69 10.28 2.47
C PRO A 41 2.43 10.24 1.60
N LYS A 42 2.52 10.63 0.32
CA LYS A 42 1.38 10.58 -0.61
C LYS A 42 0.90 9.14 -0.83
N THR A 43 1.80 8.22 -1.17
CA THR A 43 1.46 6.81 -1.36
C THR A 43 0.79 6.22 -0.13
N ARG A 44 1.33 6.46 1.07
CA ARG A 44 0.73 5.97 2.32
C ARG A 44 -0.64 6.57 2.61
N ASN A 45 -0.89 7.83 2.23
CA ASN A 45 -2.19 8.46 2.39
C ASN A 45 -3.22 7.87 1.43
N ALA A 46 -2.89 7.75 0.14
CA ALA A 46 -3.72 7.07 -0.84
C ALA A 46 -4.04 5.62 -0.44
N THR A 47 -3.07 4.89 0.12
CA THR A 47 -3.31 3.55 0.68
C THR A 47 -4.36 3.58 1.79
N ARG A 48 -4.29 4.54 2.72
CA ARG A 48 -5.32 4.68 3.77
C ARG A 48 -6.69 4.99 3.20
N ASP A 49 -6.75 5.82 2.16
CA ASP A 49 -8.00 6.17 1.52
C ASP A 49 -8.61 4.98 0.78
N TYR A 50 -7.79 4.20 0.08
CA TYR A 50 -8.18 2.92 -0.52
C TYR A 50 -8.64 1.92 0.53
N GLN A 51 -7.89 1.74 1.62
CA GLN A 51 -8.26 0.84 2.72
C GLN A 51 -9.61 1.25 3.32
N ARG A 52 -9.82 2.55 3.55
CA ARG A 52 -11.10 3.08 4.06
C ARG A 52 -12.25 2.82 3.10
N ALA A 53 -12.06 3.06 1.80
CA ALA A 53 -13.08 2.84 0.78
C ALA A 53 -13.49 1.37 0.64
N ASN A 54 -12.58 0.45 0.97
CA ASN A 54 -12.79 -1.01 0.85
C ASN A 54 -13.04 -1.72 2.20
N ASN A 55 -13.28 -0.98 3.28
CA ASN A 55 -13.48 -1.53 4.63
C ASN A 55 -12.33 -2.44 5.13
N LEU A 56 -11.10 -2.09 4.77
CA LEU A 56 -9.86 -2.77 5.21
C LEU A 56 -9.28 -2.08 6.46
N PRO A 57 -8.38 -2.75 7.22
CA PRO A 57 -7.58 -2.09 8.24
C PRO A 57 -6.81 -0.87 7.66
N ILE A 58 -6.99 0.30 8.28
CA ILE A 58 -6.49 1.59 7.75
C ILE A 58 -5.10 1.93 8.34
N ASP A 59 -4.11 1.06 8.11
CA ASP A 59 -2.74 1.27 8.61
C ASP A 59 -1.87 2.12 7.66
N GLY A 60 -2.24 2.20 6.38
CA GLY A 60 -1.46 2.83 5.32
C GLY A 60 -0.18 2.08 4.97
N TYR A 61 -0.10 0.78 5.27
CA TYR A 61 1.07 -0.04 4.98
C TYR A 61 1.10 -0.44 3.51
N VAL A 62 2.19 -0.06 2.83
CA VAL A 62 2.43 -0.38 1.41
C VAL A 62 3.23 -1.67 1.35
N GLY A 63 2.52 -2.79 1.56
CA GLY A 63 3.10 -4.13 1.65
C GLY A 63 2.57 -5.11 0.60
N TYR A 64 2.98 -6.36 0.72
CA TYR A 64 2.61 -7.41 -0.23
C TYR A 64 1.09 -7.67 -0.24
N GLN A 65 0.44 -7.54 0.92
CA GLN A 65 -1.02 -7.61 0.98
C GLN A 65 -1.70 -6.55 0.11
N LEU A 66 -1.24 -5.30 0.16
CA LEU A 66 -1.77 -4.24 -0.69
C LEU A 66 -1.51 -4.53 -2.17
N LEU A 67 -0.31 -5.01 -2.52
CA LEU A 67 0.01 -5.43 -3.88
C LEU A 67 -1.00 -6.47 -4.40
N GLN A 68 -1.33 -7.48 -3.60
CA GLN A 68 -2.29 -8.53 -3.98
C GLN A 68 -3.72 -8.01 -4.13
N GLN A 69 -4.11 -6.96 -3.41
CA GLN A 69 -5.44 -6.34 -3.56
C GLN A 69 -5.58 -5.45 -4.80
N LEU A 70 -4.45 -5.06 -5.41
CA LEU A 70 -4.38 -4.15 -6.55
C LEU A 70 -4.01 -4.86 -7.86
N GLN A 71 -4.02 -6.20 -7.87
CA GLN A 71 -3.87 -7.05 -9.05
C GLN A 71 -5.22 -7.39 -9.70
#